data_AF-A0A9D7CTY9-F1
#
_entry.id   AF-A0A9D7CTY9-F1
#
_cell.length_a   1.000
_cell.length_b   1.000
_cell.length_c   1.000
_cell.angle_alpha   90.00
_cell.angle_beta   90.00
_cell.angle_gamma   90.00
#
_symmetry.space_group_name_H-M   'P 1'
#
loop_
_entity.id
_entity.type
_entity.pdbx_description
1 polymer ?
#
loop_
_entity_poly.entity_id
_entity_poly.type
_entity_poly.pdbx_seq_one_letter_code
_entity_poly.pdbx_strand_id
1 'polypeptide(L)'
;MAKAKTRAVKSPPNRRGSPEAIEKRRAARMFNDILGGRSASALDGRTEKRRQRLLTELETGKGRGSRELKPLDVLTRVQELLELGETVGAIRKVAKVRKLGVAPELVTDVVSRLHKAYGFRPEAYRFVGIGDDVLRDAGVLDGGGVRSRARRA
;
A
#
# COMPACT_ATOMS: atom_id res chain seq x y z
N MET A 1 -8.45 -65.14 33.27
CA MET A 1 -8.81 -63.71 33.22
C MET A 1 -7.64 -62.86 33.69
N ALA A 2 -7.07 -62.01 32.85
CA ALA A 2 -6.11 -60.99 33.28
C ALA A 2 -6.26 -59.75 32.38
N LYS A 3 -6.90 -58.70 32.92
CA LYS A 3 -7.06 -57.40 32.26
C LYS A 3 -5.79 -56.58 32.49
N ALA A 4 -5.03 -56.30 31.44
CA ALA A 4 -3.94 -55.31 31.49
C ALA A 4 -4.54 -53.89 31.47
N LYS A 5 -4.33 -53.14 32.56
CA LYS A 5 -4.69 -51.71 32.68
C LYS A 5 -3.73 -50.87 31.85
N THR A 6 -4.27 -50.12 30.89
CA THR A 6 -3.62 -49.05 30.13
C THR A 6 -3.14 -47.93 31.06
N ARG A 7 -1.83 -47.66 31.08
CA ARG A 7 -1.25 -46.48 31.74
C ARG A 7 -1.21 -45.33 30.73
N ALA A 8 -2.11 -44.37 30.88
CA ALA A 8 -2.10 -43.14 30.10
C ALA A 8 -0.89 -42.27 30.50
N VAL A 9 0.00 -41.98 29.55
CA VAL A 9 1.13 -41.08 29.71
C VAL A 9 0.60 -39.65 29.69
N LYS A 10 0.66 -38.96 30.84
CA LYS A 10 0.36 -37.51 30.92
C LYS A 10 1.46 -36.75 30.19
N SER A 11 1.11 -36.05 29.11
CA SER A 11 2.02 -35.14 28.41
C SER A 11 2.50 -34.01 29.32
N PRO A 12 3.77 -33.57 29.22
CA PRO A 12 4.32 -32.52 30.07
C PRO A 12 3.68 -31.15 29.77
N PRO A 13 3.53 -30.27 30.79
CA PRO A 13 2.90 -28.96 30.61
C PRO A 13 3.72 -28.07 29.67
N ASN A 14 3.02 -27.48 28.70
CA ASN A 14 3.57 -26.64 27.64
C ASN A 14 4.53 -25.56 28.18
N ARG A 15 5.74 -25.51 27.62
CA ARG A 15 6.74 -24.43 27.78
C ARG A 15 6.33 -23.11 27.09
N ARG A 16 5.03 -22.76 27.07
CA ARG A 16 4.59 -21.39 26.77
C ARG A 16 4.81 -20.62 28.07
N GLY A 17 5.77 -19.69 28.06
CA GLY A 17 6.23 -18.98 29.26
C GLY A 17 5.09 -18.43 30.12
N SER A 18 5.38 -18.24 31.41
CA SER A 18 4.44 -17.72 32.43
C SER A 18 3.56 -16.59 31.87
N PRO A 19 2.24 -16.55 32.19
CA PRO A 19 1.32 -15.52 31.70
C PRO A 19 1.87 -14.10 31.88
N GLU A 20 2.57 -13.85 32.99
CA GLU A 20 3.23 -12.58 33.28
C GLU A 20 4.35 -12.23 32.27
N ALA A 21 5.11 -13.22 31.80
CA ALA A 21 6.15 -13.03 30.79
C ALA A 21 5.56 -12.75 29.40
N ILE A 22 4.40 -13.33 29.10
CA ILE A 22 3.64 -13.04 27.87
C ILE A 22 3.11 -11.61 27.91
N GLU A 23 2.58 -11.19 29.06
CA GLU A 23 2.03 -9.86 29.28
C GLU A 23 3.11 -8.77 29.23
N LYS A 24 4.27 -9.00 29.86
CA LYS A 24 5.44 -8.11 29.74
C LYS A 24 5.89 -7.94 28.29
N ARG A 25 5.91 -9.02 27.50
CA ARG A 25 6.23 -8.96 26.07
C ARG A 25 5.16 -8.22 25.27
N ARG A 26 3.87 -8.39 25.62
CA ARG A 26 2.76 -7.70 24.96
C ARG A 26 2.79 -6.20 25.24
N ALA A 27 2.99 -5.81 26.50
CA ALA A 27 3.11 -4.43 26.92
C ALA A 27 4.32 -3.74 26.26
N ALA A 28 5.48 -4.39 26.21
CA ALA A 28 6.67 -3.86 25.54
C ALA A 28 6.44 -3.63 24.03
N ARG A 29 5.72 -4.53 23.35
CA ARG A 29 5.35 -4.36 21.95
C ARG A 29 4.40 -3.18 21.76
N MET A 30 3.32 -3.13 22.54
CA MET A 30 2.35 -2.02 22.48
C MET A 30 3.01 -0.66 22.77
N PHE A 31 3.89 -0.59 23.77
CA PHE A 31 4.63 0.63 24.10
C PHE A 31 5.53 1.10 22.96
N ASN A 32 6.30 0.17 22.36
CA ASN A 32 7.18 0.48 21.23
C ASN A 32 6.40 0.85 19.96
N ASP A 33 5.20 0.31 19.78
CA ASP A 33 4.34 0.67 18.65
C ASP A 33 3.72 2.06 18.81
N ILE A 34 3.32 2.44 20.04
CA ILE A 34 2.73 3.74 20.34
C ILE A 34 3.79 4.86 20.30
N LEU A 35 4.96 4.65 20.92
CA LEU A 35 6.00 5.68 21.02
C LEU A 35 7.01 5.65 19.87
N GLY A 36 7.18 4.51 19.19
CA GLY A 36 8.10 4.37 18.08
C GLY A 36 7.61 4.96 16.76
N GLY A 37 6.42 5.58 16.73
CA GLY A 37 5.93 6.31 15.55
C GLY A 37 5.76 5.44 14.29
N ARG A 38 5.56 4.12 14.44
CA ARG A 38 5.25 3.25 13.31
C ARG A 38 3.85 3.57 12.77
N SER A 39 3.78 4.51 11.84
CA SER A 39 2.58 4.89 11.08
C SER A 39 2.20 3.88 9.98
N ALA A 40 2.67 2.64 10.08
CA ALA A 40 2.18 1.54 9.29
C ALA A 40 1.76 0.47 10.30
N SER A 41 0.46 0.45 10.62
CA SER A 41 -0.15 -0.72 11.25
C SER A 41 0.40 -1.93 10.52
N ALA A 42 1.01 -2.88 11.23
CA ALA A 42 1.55 -4.11 10.63
C ALA A 42 0.54 -4.61 9.61
N LEU A 43 0.87 -4.44 8.32
CA LEU A 43 -0.04 -4.78 7.24
C LEU A 43 -0.31 -6.27 7.46
N ASP A 44 -1.58 -6.66 7.56
CA ASP A 44 -1.95 -8.06 7.60
C ASP A 44 -1.13 -8.79 6.53
N GLY A 45 -0.61 -9.99 6.81
CA GLY A 45 0.32 -10.69 5.90
C GLY A 45 -0.24 -10.87 4.49
N ARG A 46 -1.57 -10.76 4.33
CA ARG A 46 -2.27 -10.65 3.04
C ARG A 46 -2.06 -9.31 2.33
N THR A 47 -2.15 -8.21 3.05
CA THR A 47 -1.95 -6.85 2.55
C THR A 47 -0.48 -6.60 2.19
N GLU A 48 0.45 -7.11 2.98
CA GLU A 48 1.89 -7.03 2.66
C GLU A 48 2.24 -7.85 1.40
N LYS A 49 1.68 -9.06 1.27
CA LYS A 49 1.79 -9.85 0.02
C LYS A 49 1.19 -9.13 -1.18
N ARG A 50 0.04 -8.47 -1.01
CA ARG A 50 -0.60 -7.67 -2.07
C ARG A 50 0.32 -6.54 -2.48
N ARG A 51 0.81 -5.73 -1.52
CA ARG A 51 1.76 -4.65 -1.75
C ARG A 51 2.98 -5.12 -2.53
N GLN A 52 3.61 -6.21 -2.10
CA GLN A 52 4.80 -6.72 -2.74
C GLN A 52 4.52 -7.22 -4.17
N ARG A 53 3.38 -7.87 -4.39
CA ARG A 53 2.94 -8.25 -5.74
C ARG A 53 2.77 -7.02 -6.65
N LEU A 54 2.10 -5.97 -6.17
CA LEU A 54 1.88 -4.74 -6.93
C LEU A 54 3.21 -4.06 -7.30
N LEU A 55 4.18 -4.04 -6.38
CA LEU A 55 5.52 -3.51 -6.64
C LEU A 55 6.26 -4.33 -7.70
N THR A 56 6.22 -5.66 -7.62
CA THR A 56 6.84 -6.53 -8.63
C THR A 56 6.18 -6.39 -10.00
N GLU A 57 4.85 -6.26 -10.08
CA GLU A 57 4.13 -5.99 -11.33
C GLU A 57 4.60 -4.67 -11.97
N LEU A 58 4.79 -3.62 -11.17
CA LEU A 58 5.29 -2.32 -11.64
C LEU A 58 6.77 -2.33 -12.02
N GLU A 59 7.60 -3.10 -11.31
CA GLU A 59 9.03 -3.25 -11.61
C GLU A 59 9.27 -3.97 -12.93
N THR A 60 8.58 -5.10 -13.11
CA THR A 60 8.71 -5.95 -14.29
C THR A 60 7.98 -5.36 -15.50
N GLY A 61 7.04 -4.45 -15.28
CA GLY A 61 6.14 -3.94 -16.32
C GLY A 61 5.23 -5.04 -16.88
N LYS A 62 5.06 -6.15 -16.15
CA LYS A 62 4.26 -7.31 -16.55
C LYS A 62 3.13 -7.51 -15.55
N GLY A 63 1.90 -7.54 -16.07
CA GLY A 63 0.72 -7.93 -15.31
C GLY A 63 0.64 -9.45 -15.13
N ARG A 64 -0.52 -9.90 -14.63
CA ARG A 64 -0.80 -11.34 -14.50
C ARG A 64 -0.71 -12.04 -15.86
N GLY A 65 0.02 -13.16 -15.90
CA GLY A 65 0.14 -14.01 -17.09
C GLY A 65 1.06 -13.43 -18.18
N SER A 66 2.12 -12.72 -17.78
CA SER A 66 3.15 -12.19 -18.69
C SER A 66 2.69 -11.13 -19.68
N ARG A 67 1.47 -10.60 -19.54
CA ARG A 67 0.97 -9.50 -20.36
C ARG A 67 1.69 -8.22 -20.01
N GLU A 68 2.03 -7.42 -21.01
CA GLU A 68 2.57 -6.08 -20.79
C GLU A 68 1.56 -5.22 -20.02
N LEU A 69 2.05 -4.50 -19.03
CA LEU A 69 1.23 -3.67 -18.17
C LEU A 69 0.77 -2.43 -18.95
N LYS A 70 -0.55 -2.26 -19.10
CA LYS A 70 -1.09 -1.09 -19.80
C LYS A 70 -0.88 0.18 -18.96
N PRO A 71 -0.84 1.37 -19.59
CA PRO A 71 -0.73 2.63 -18.86
C PRO A 71 -1.82 2.83 -17.79
N LEU A 72 -3.05 2.40 -18.07
CA LEU A 72 -4.16 2.44 -17.11
C LEU A 72 -3.92 1.49 -15.92
N ASP A 73 -3.35 0.31 -16.17
CA ASP A 73 -3.01 -0.63 -15.12
C ASP A 73 -1.93 -0.04 -14.21
N VAL A 74 -0.91 0.61 -14.77
CA VAL A 74 0.12 1.33 -14.00
C VAL A 74 -0.52 2.33 -13.04
N LEU A 75 -1.43 3.19 -13.53
CA LEU A 75 -2.13 4.17 -12.69
C LEU A 75 -2.94 3.50 -11.57
N THR A 76 -3.66 2.42 -11.90
CA THR A 76 -4.47 1.67 -10.93
C THR A 76 -3.59 1.05 -9.84
N ARG A 77 -2.47 0.45 -10.22
CA ARG A 77 -1.52 -0.19 -9.28
C ARG A 77 -0.85 0.84 -8.36
N VAL A 78 -0.55 2.03 -8.89
CA VAL A 78 0.02 3.13 -8.11
C VAL A 78 -1.01 3.68 -7.13
N GLN A 79 -2.26 3.89 -7.55
CA GLN A 79 -3.36 4.30 -6.66
C GLN A 79 -3.52 3.30 -5.51
N GLU A 80 -3.57 1.99 -5.80
CA GLU A 80 -3.66 0.96 -4.76
C GLU A 80 -2.48 1.02 -3.79
N LEU A 81 -1.25 1.24 -4.27
CA LEU A 81 -0.09 1.37 -3.39
C LEU A 81 -0.18 2.62 -2.51
N LEU A 82 -0.64 3.75 -3.05
CA LEU A 82 -0.87 4.97 -2.27
C LEU A 82 -1.97 4.78 -1.21
N GLU A 83 -3.02 4.03 -1.52
CA GLU A 83 -4.08 3.66 -0.55
C GLU A 83 -3.56 2.73 0.55
N LEU A 84 -2.58 1.87 0.23
CA LEU A 84 -1.89 1.03 1.21
C LEU A 84 -0.86 1.79 2.06
N GLY A 85 -0.70 3.11 1.84
CA GLY A 85 0.20 3.96 2.60
C GLY A 85 1.62 4.05 2.03
N GLU A 86 1.87 3.54 0.82
CA GLU A 86 3.15 3.74 0.17
C GLU A 86 3.35 5.19 -0.24
N THR A 87 4.60 5.62 -0.25
CA THR A 87 4.97 6.94 -0.75
C THR A 87 5.32 6.86 -2.23
N VAL A 88 5.01 7.92 -2.99
CA VAL A 88 5.39 8.04 -4.41
C VAL A 88 6.90 7.80 -4.61
N GLY A 89 7.73 8.27 -3.67
CA GLY A 89 9.18 8.07 -3.70
C GLY A 89 9.60 6.61 -3.58
N ALA A 90 8.93 5.82 -2.72
CA ALA A 90 9.19 4.39 -2.62
C ALA A 90 8.80 3.66 -3.91
N ILE A 91 7.65 4.02 -4.50
CA ILE A 91 7.18 3.41 -5.76
C ILE A 91 8.14 3.75 -6.91
N ARG A 92 8.62 5.00 -7.02
CA ARG A 92 9.56 5.42 -8.08
C ARG A 92 10.91 4.70 -8.06
N LYS A 93 11.36 4.22 -6.90
CA LYS A 93 12.62 3.46 -6.79
C LYS A 93 12.53 2.10 -7.48
N VAL A 94 11.33 1.53 -7.52
CA VAL A 94 11.07 0.16 -7.98
C VAL A 94 10.49 0.18 -9.40
N ALA A 95 9.58 1.10 -9.67
CA ALA A 95 8.83 1.17 -10.91
C ALA A 95 9.50 2.08 -11.95
N LYS A 96 9.84 1.53 -13.11
CA LYS A 96 10.37 2.29 -14.25
C LYS A 96 9.21 2.81 -15.11
N VAL A 97 8.72 4.01 -14.80
CA VAL A 97 7.70 4.66 -15.63
C VAL A 97 8.34 5.20 -16.90
N ARG A 98 7.84 4.79 -18.07
CA ARG A 98 8.17 5.42 -19.34
C ARG A 98 7.46 6.77 -19.43
N LYS A 99 8.21 7.83 -19.73
CA LYS A 99 7.63 9.15 -19.99
C LYS A 99 6.75 9.06 -21.25
N LEU A 100 5.54 9.63 -21.18
CA LEU A 100 4.66 9.73 -22.33
C LEU A 100 5.18 10.84 -23.25
N GLY A 101 5.52 10.51 -24.49
CA GLY A 101 5.92 11.48 -25.52
C GLY A 101 4.72 12.07 -26.27
N VAL A 102 3.62 12.33 -25.56
CA VAL A 102 2.34 12.78 -26.14
C VAL A 102 2.15 14.26 -25.87
N ALA A 103 1.54 14.98 -26.82
CA ALA A 103 1.24 16.41 -26.69
C ALA A 103 0.36 16.70 -25.45
N PRO A 104 0.69 17.74 -24.64
CA PRO A 104 -0.02 18.04 -23.39
C PRO A 104 -1.54 18.25 -23.54
N GLU A 105 -1.97 18.81 -24.66
CA GLU A 105 -3.36 19.14 -24.95
C GLU A 105 -4.21 17.86 -25.01
N LEU A 106 -3.73 16.84 -25.72
CA LEU A 106 -4.38 15.53 -25.81
C LEU A 106 -4.41 14.80 -24.46
N VAL A 107 -3.41 15.05 -23.62
CA VAL A 107 -3.32 14.44 -22.27
C VAL A 107 -4.36 15.06 -21.34
N THR A 108 -4.62 16.37 -21.44
CA THR A 108 -5.56 17.10 -20.57
C THR A 108 -6.97 16.53 -20.63
N ASP A 109 -7.52 16.37 -21.85
CA ASP A 109 -8.87 15.83 -22.05
C ASP A 109 -9.00 14.38 -21.53
N VAL A 110 -7.97 13.56 -21.77
CA VAL A 110 -7.93 12.18 -21.30
C VAL A 110 -7.88 12.14 -19.78
N VAL A 111 -7.05 12.97 -19.15
CA VAL A 111 -6.91 13.04 -17.70
C VAL A 111 -8.21 13.51 -17.04
N SER A 112 -8.88 14.51 -17.60
CA SER A 112 -10.16 15.00 -17.07
C SER A 112 -11.24 13.91 -17.09
N ARG A 113 -11.36 13.18 -18.21
CA ARG A 113 -12.29 12.04 -18.33
C ARG A 113 -11.92 10.91 -17.37
N LEU A 114 -10.63 10.59 -17.27
CA LEU A 114 -10.14 9.54 -16.39
C LEU A 114 -10.38 9.88 -14.92
N HIS A 115 -10.18 11.14 -14.53
CA HIS A 115 -10.41 11.61 -13.18
C HIS A 115 -11.90 11.53 -12.81
N LYS A 116 -12.80 11.93 -13.71
CA LYS A 116 -14.25 11.78 -13.52
C LYS A 116 -14.68 10.32 -13.39
N ALA A 117 -14.05 9.40 -14.13
CA ALA A 117 -14.43 7.98 -14.13
C ALA A 117 -13.85 7.18 -12.94
N TYR A 118 -12.59 7.42 -12.56
CA TYR A 118 -11.87 6.59 -11.60
C TYR A 118 -11.48 7.33 -10.31
N GLY A 119 -11.46 8.66 -10.31
CA GLY A 119 -11.12 9.46 -9.13
C GLY A 119 -9.68 9.25 -8.64
N PHE A 120 -8.72 8.98 -9.54
CA PHE A 120 -7.33 8.78 -9.14
C PHE A 120 -6.79 10.00 -8.40
N ARG A 121 -5.92 9.74 -7.42
CA ARG A 121 -5.24 10.78 -6.66
C ARG A 121 -4.28 11.58 -7.56
N PRO A 122 -4.12 12.91 -7.35
CA PRO A 122 -3.17 13.74 -8.10
C PRO A 122 -1.74 13.17 -8.12
N GLU A 123 -1.31 12.54 -7.02
CA GLU A 123 0.01 11.94 -6.90
C GLU A 123 0.24 10.76 -7.87
N ALA A 124 -0.82 10.03 -8.22
CA ALA A 124 -0.73 8.93 -9.20
C ALA A 124 -0.50 9.47 -10.62
N TYR A 125 -1.13 10.59 -10.99
CA TYR A 125 -0.89 11.22 -12.28
C TYR A 125 0.53 11.81 -12.39
N ARG A 126 0.99 12.49 -11.32
CA ARG A 126 2.38 12.98 -11.21
C ARG A 126 3.38 11.84 -11.32
N PHE A 127 3.05 10.68 -10.76
CA PHE A 127 3.90 9.50 -10.86
C PHE A 127 4.16 9.09 -12.32
N VAL A 128 3.12 9.11 -13.17
CA VAL A 128 3.22 8.81 -14.60
C VAL A 128 3.89 9.92 -15.42
N GLY A 129 4.12 11.08 -14.80
CA GLY A 129 4.82 12.21 -15.40
C GLY A 129 3.88 13.26 -16.00
N ILE A 130 2.60 13.26 -15.62
CA ILE A 130 1.67 14.34 -15.97
C ILE A 130 1.99 15.54 -15.09
N GLY A 131 2.19 16.69 -15.74
CA GLY A 131 2.56 17.95 -15.10
C GLY A 131 1.42 18.58 -14.31
N ASP A 132 1.77 19.44 -13.36
CA ASP A 132 0.81 20.15 -12.51
C ASP A 132 -0.05 21.17 -13.30
N ASP A 133 0.49 21.71 -14.39
CA ASP A 133 -0.22 22.51 -15.38
C ASP A 133 -1.39 21.71 -16.00
N VAL A 134 -1.09 20.55 -16.58
CA VAL A 134 -2.09 19.65 -17.17
C VAL A 134 -3.12 19.22 -16.12
N LEU A 135 -2.70 18.97 -14.88
CA LEU A 135 -3.62 18.57 -13.82
C LEU A 135 -4.54 19.70 -13.36
N ARG A 136 -4.08 20.95 -13.37
CA ARG A 136 -4.95 22.11 -13.11
C ARG A 136 -5.95 22.28 -14.24
N ASP A 137 -5.47 22.24 -15.48
CA ASP A 137 -6.32 22.42 -16.67
C ASP A 137 -7.36 21.28 -16.81
N ALA A 138 -7.00 20.06 -16.41
CA ALA A 138 -7.91 18.92 -16.38
C ALA A 138 -8.92 18.96 -15.22
N GLY A 139 -8.80 19.93 -14.29
CA GLY A 139 -9.64 20.06 -13.10
C GLY A 139 -9.36 19.01 -12.01
N VAL A 140 -8.15 18.47 -11.96
CA VAL A 140 -7.71 17.48 -10.95
C VAL A 140 -7.09 18.18 -9.74
N LEU A 141 -6.36 19.27 -9.99
CA LEU A 141 -5.84 20.13 -8.94
C LEU A 141 -6.75 21.37 -8.87
N ASP A 142 -7.58 21.44 -7.83
CA ASP A 142 -8.23 22.70 -7.47
C ASP A 142 -7.13 23.72 -7.19
N GLY A 143 -7.14 24.83 -7.93
CA GLY A 143 -6.20 25.93 -7.72
C GLY A 143 -6.39 26.55 -6.33
N GLY A 144 -5.72 26.00 -5.32
CA GLY A 144 -5.74 26.55 -3.96
C GLY A 144 -5.66 25.48 -2.88
N GLY A 145 -4.47 25.26 -2.35
CA GLY A 145 -4.33 24.50 -1.13
C GLY A 145 -4.99 25.22 0.05
N VAL A 146 -6.13 24.73 0.53
CA VAL A 146 -6.60 24.89 1.91
C VAL A 146 -7.50 23.71 2.28
N ARG A 147 -6.93 22.59 2.75
CA ARG A 147 -7.45 21.81 3.89
C ARG A 147 -6.29 21.14 4.64
N SER A 148 -5.27 21.94 4.96
CA SER A 148 -4.47 21.69 6.15
C SER A 148 -5.39 21.83 7.38
N ARG A 149 -5.35 20.85 8.28
CA ARG A 149 -5.60 21.00 9.72
C ARG A 149 -6.71 21.99 10.11
N ALA A 150 -7.94 21.49 10.22
CA ALA A 150 -8.85 21.96 11.26
C ALA A 150 -8.92 20.89 12.36
N ARG A 151 -7.84 20.80 13.15
CA ARG A 151 -7.88 20.27 14.52
C ARG A 151 -7.15 21.28 15.41
N ARG A 152 -7.88 21.78 16.40
CA ARG A 152 -7.45 22.56 17.59
C ARG A 152 -7.21 24.06 17.40
N ALA A 153 -8.21 24.85 17.80
CA ALA A 153 -8.15 25.63 19.04
C ALA A 153 -9.53 25.51 19.72
#